data_AF-A0A371YIZ5-F1
#
_entry.id   AF-A0A371YIZ5-F1
#
_cell.length_a   1.000
_cell.length_b   1.000
_cell.length_c   1.000
_cell.angle_alpha   90.00
_cell.angle_beta   90.00
_cell.angle_gamma   90.00
#
_symmetry.space_group_name_H-M   'P 1'
#
loop_
_entity.id
_entity.type
_entity.pdbx_description
1 polymer ?
#
loop_
_entity_poly.entity_id
_entity_poly.type
_entity_poly.pdbx_seq_one_letter_code
_entity_poly.pdbx_strand_id
1 'polypeptide(L)'
;MIKDKISVPADMVQAQFGRNFKVENGKVVAYDNHGQQIYSRSRPGELADFDEALDQLIDGYQYKDHILKGGQGSGGNFQGNTNTNTGLKRSQMDAKAKSDFIQTHGQAAYLKLEK
;
A
#
# COMPACT_ATOMS: atom_id res chain seq x y z
N MET A 1 -9.53 -4.81 4.76
CA MET A 1 -10.53 -3.73 4.57
C MET A 1 -9.78 -2.40 4.52
N ILE A 2 -9.93 -1.64 3.43
CA ILE A 2 -9.13 -0.42 3.15
C ILE A 2 -9.35 0.71 4.17
N LYS A 3 -10.45 0.66 4.94
CA LYS A 3 -10.85 1.71 5.90
C LYS A 3 -9.80 2.03 6.97
N ASP A 4 -8.96 1.08 7.36
CA ASP A 4 -7.95 1.31 8.41
C ASP A 4 -6.69 2.03 7.90
N LYS A 5 -6.51 2.13 6.57
CA LYS A 5 -5.29 2.68 5.95
C LYS A 5 -5.44 4.10 5.40
N ILE A 6 -6.66 4.63 5.32
CA ILE A 6 -6.93 5.98 4.80
C ILE A 6 -6.88 6.99 5.96
N SER A 7 -6.04 8.01 5.83
CA SER A 7 -5.91 9.12 6.80
C SER A 7 -6.91 10.23 6.57
N VAL A 8 -7.39 10.37 5.34
CA VAL A 8 -8.28 11.46 4.92
C VAL A 8 -9.75 11.09 5.11
N PRO A 9 -10.64 12.08 5.29
CA PRO A 9 -12.07 11.84 5.37
C PRO A 9 -12.60 11.11 4.13
N ALA A 10 -13.58 10.22 4.33
CA ALA A 10 -14.22 9.47 3.25
C ALA A 10 -14.78 10.39 2.15
N ASP A 11 -15.29 11.57 2.52
CA ASP A 11 -15.82 12.56 1.60
C ASP A 11 -14.77 13.06 0.58
N MET A 12 -13.50 13.19 0.99
CA MET A 12 -12.41 13.60 0.09
C MET A 12 -12.05 12.48 -0.89
N VAL A 13 -12.01 11.24 -0.41
CA VAL A 13 -11.75 10.06 -1.25
C VAL A 13 -12.87 9.91 -2.27
N GLN A 14 -14.13 10.08 -1.86
CA GLN A 14 -15.27 10.05 -2.76
C GLN A 14 -15.25 11.22 -3.76
N ALA A 15 -14.91 12.44 -3.34
CA ALA A 15 -14.82 13.58 -4.25
C ALA A 15 -13.72 13.39 -5.31
N GLN A 16 -12.60 12.77 -4.92
CA GLN A 16 -11.47 12.57 -5.81
C GLN A 16 -11.65 11.37 -6.73
N PHE A 17 -11.96 10.21 -6.16
CA PHE A 17 -12.01 8.92 -6.86
C PHE A 17 -13.42 8.47 -7.21
N GLY A 18 -14.47 9.00 -6.58
CA GLY A 18 -15.86 8.62 -6.88
C GLY A 18 -16.25 8.86 -8.33
N ARG A 19 -15.66 9.87 -8.99
CA ARG A 19 -15.85 10.15 -10.42
C ARG A 19 -15.31 9.05 -11.35
N ASN A 20 -14.41 8.23 -10.85
CA ASN A 20 -13.78 7.14 -11.59
C ASN A 20 -14.64 5.88 -11.63
N PHE A 21 -15.69 5.81 -10.81
CA PHE A 21 -16.61 4.68 -10.77
C PHE A 21 -17.85 4.99 -11.61
N LYS A 22 -18.19 4.07 -12.51
CA LYS A 22 -19.39 4.13 -13.35
C LYS A 22 -20.16 2.81 -13.22
N VAL A 23 -21.46 2.84 -13.48
CA VAL A 23 -22.26 1.62 -13.55
C VAL A 23 -22.50 1.30 -15.02
N GLU A 24 -21.91 0.21 -15.52
CA GLU A 24 -22.15 -0.29 -16.87
C GLU A 24 -22.74 -1.69 -16.79
N ASN A 25 -23.83 -1.94 -17.53
CA ASN A 25 -24.51 -3.24 -17.55
C ASN A 25 -24.87 -3.79 -16.15
N GLY A 26 -25.19 -2.88 -15.21
CA GLY A 26 -25.52 -3.23 -13.82
C GLY A 26 -24.31 -3.62 -12.96
N LYS A 27 -23.08 -3.49 -13.47
CA LYS A 27 -21.84 -3.72 -12.72
C LYS A 27 -21.09 -2.41 -12.52
N VAL A 28 -20.47 -2.26 -11.34
CA VAL A 28 -19.58 -1.12 -11.07
C VAL A 28 -18.27 -1.35 -11.82
N VAL A 29 -17.93 -0.40 -12.68
CA VAL A 29 -16.70 -0.37 -13.48
C VAL A 29 -15.89 0.83 -13.00
N ALA A 30 -14.66 0.57 -12.57
CA ALA A 30 -13.72 1.63 -12.21
C ALA A 30 -12.79 1.93 -13.38
N TYR A 31 -12.47 3.21 -13.56
CA TYR A 31 -11.55 3.70 -14.57
C TYR A 31 -10.35 4.37 -13.90
N ASP A 32 -9.15 4.17 -14.42
CA ASP A 32 -7.97 4.88 -13.94
C ASP A 32 -7.95 6.35 -14.41
N ASN A 33 -6.92 7.08 -13.99
CA ASN A 33 -6.72 8.48 -14.39
C ASN A 33 -6.42 8.65 -15.89
N HIS A 34 -6.14 7.57 -16.62
CA HIS A 34 -5.92 7.54 -18.06
C HIS A 34 -7.19 7.12 -18.83
N GLY A 35 -8.29 6.83 -18.13
CA GLY A 35 -9.55 6.38 -18.72
C GLY A 35 -9.56 4.89 -19.08
N GLN A 36 -8.63 4.09 -18.57
CA GLN A 36 -8.59 2.64 -18.77
C GLN A 36 -9.39 1.92 -17.69
N GLN A 37 -10.06 0.83 -18.05
CA GLN A 37 -10.78 0.00 -17.10
C GLN A 37 -9.82 -0.68 -16.14
N ILE A 38 -10.16 -0.67 -14.86
CA ILE A 38 -9.36 -1.31 -13.80
C ILE A 38 -9.81 -2.76 -13.64
N TYR A 39 -8.86 -3.67 -13.83
CA TYR A 39 -9.07 -5.12 -13.70
C TYR A 39 -8.55 -5.64 -12.37
N SER A 40 -9.25 -6.66 -11.86
CA SER A 40 -8.85 -7.33 -10.63
C SER A 40 -7.51 -8.02 -10.82
N ARG A 41 -6.59 -7.86 -9.86
CA ARG A 41 -5.31 -8.59 -9.85
C ARG A 41 -5.50 -10.00 -9.32
N SER A 42 -6.50 -10.18 -8.46
CA SER A 42 -6.89 -11.50 -7.93
C SER A 42 -7.70 -12.32 -8.93
N ARG A 43 -8.45 -11.67 -9.84
CA ARG A 43 -9.28 -12.31 -10.87
C ARG A 43 -8.95 -11.75 -12.26
N PRO A 44 -7.91 -12.30 -12.92
CA PRO A 44 -7.52 -11.86 -14.26
C PRO A 44 -8.67 -11.98 -15.25
N GLY A 45 -8.97 -10.88 -15.95
CA GLY A 45 -10.05 -10.82 -16.94
C GLY A 45 -11.40 -10.36 -16.37
N GLU A 46 -11.54 -10.20 -15.05
CA GLU A 46 -12.69 -9.55 -14.43
C GLU A 46 -12.36 -8.12 -14.01
N LEU A 47 -13.38 -7.26 -14.01
CA LEU A 47 -13.27 -5.91 -13.47
C LEU A 47 -12.99 -5.98 -11.96
N ALA A 48 -12.17 -5.05 -11.48
CA ALA A 48 -11.90 -4.94 -10.05
C ALA A 48 -13.17 -4.55 -9.28
N ASP A 49 -13.37 -5.17 -8.12
CA ASP A 49 -14.40 -4.72 -7.18
C ASP A 49 -14.08 -3.33 -6.66
N PHE A 50 -15.09 -2.63 -6.13
CA PHE A 50 -14.95 -1.26 -5.62
C PHE A 50 -13.73 -1.08 -4.70
N ASP A 51 -13.54 -1.97 -3.72
CA ASP A 51 -12.44 -1.89 -2.77
C ASP A 51 -11.06 -2.09 -3.44
N GLU A 52 -10.94 -3.02 -4.39
CA GLU A 52 -9.67 -3.33 -5.09
C GLU A 52 -9.31 -2.23 -6.09
N ALA A 53 -10.32 -1.74 -6.82
CA ALA A 53 -10.17 -0.62 -7.73
C ALA A 53 -9.79 0.66 -6.98
N LEU A 54 -10.39 0.92 -5.82
CA LEU A 54 -10.04 2.07 -5.00
C LEU A 54 -8.60 1.99 -4.51
N ASP A 55 -8.13 0.81 -4.10
CA ASP A 55 -6.73 0.59 -3.69
C ASP A 55 -5.78 0.88 -4.86
N GLN A 56 -6.07 0.37 -6.06
CA GLN A 56 -5.27 0.62 -7.27
C GLN A 56 -5.27 2.10 -7.68
N LEU A 57 -6.41 2.79 -7.55
CA LEU A 57 -6.53 4.23 -7.83
C LEU A 57 -5.70 5.07 -6.86
N ILE A 58 -5.75 4.73 -5.58
CA ILE A 58 -4.93 5.39 -4.55
C ILE A 58 -3.46 5.08 -4.80
N ASP A 59 -3.11 3.85 -5.13
CA ASP A 59 -1.72 3.44 -5.40
C ASP A 59 -1.09 4.17 -6.60
N GLY A 60 -1.88 4.47 -7.63
CA GLY A 60 -1.46 5.25 -8.80
C GLY A 60 -1.51 6.77 -8.59
N TYR A 61 -2.01 7.25 -7.44
CA TYR A 61 -2.18 8.68 -7.21
C TYR A 61 -0.88 9.34 -6.74
N GLN A 62 -0.51 10.45 -7.39
CA GLN A 62 0.74 11.16 -7.15
C GLN A 62 0.90 11.68 -5.70
N TYR A 63 -0.21 11.99 -5.01
CA TYR A 63 -0.21 12.46 -3.62
C TYR A 63 -0.79 11.41 -2.66
N LYS A 64 -0.68 10.12 -2.99
CA LYS A 64 -1.24 9.04 -2.17
C LYS A 64 -0.74 9.03 -0.73
N ASP A 65 0.49 9.50 -0.50
CA ASP A 65 1.06 9.61 0.84
C ASP A 65 0.29 10.61 1.71
N HIS A 66 -0.35 11.63 1.10
CA HIS A 66 -1.22 12.55 1.83
C HIS A 66 -2.59 11.94 2.16
N ILE A 67 -2.98 10.87 1.47
CA ILE A 67 -4.27 10.18 1.61
C ILE A 67 -4.14 8.99 2.57
N LEU A 68 -2.99 8.32 2.58
CA LEU A 68 -2.72 7.15 3.40
C LEU A 68 -2.20 7.53 4.79
N LYS A 69 -2.72 6.87 5.83
CA LYS A 69 -2.43 7.15 7.26
C LYS A 69 -0.99 6.86 7.67
N GLY A 70 -0.21 6.25 6.77
CA GLY A 70 1.21 5.98 6.93
C GLY A 70 2.05 6.51 5.76
N GLY A 71 1.65 7.63 5.15
CA GLY A 71 2.32 8.25 4.00
C GLY A 71 3.80 8.54 4.19
N GLN A 72 4.62 7.51 4.00
CA GLN A 72 6.03 7.62 3.67
C GLN A 72 6.18 7.15 2.23
N GLY A 73 6.08 8.12 1.32
CA GLY A 73 6.63 8.12 -0.03
C GLY A 73 6.80 6.76 -0.68
N SER A 74 5.76 6.19 -1.30
CA SER A 74 5.98 5.14 -2.31
C SER A 74 6.36 5.77 -3.66
N GLY A 75 7.50 6.46 -3.63
CA GLY A 75 8.44 6.63 -4.72
C GLY A 75 9.79 6.07 -4.26
N GLY A 76 9.81 4.79 -3.89
CA GLY A 76 10.88 4.18 -3.10
C GLY A 76 12.05 3.63 -3.90
N ASN A 77 12.75 4.49 -4.67
CA ASN A 77 14.19 4.32 -4.84
C ASN A 77 14.89 5.28 -3.86
N PHE A 78 14.60 5.13 -2.56
CA PHE A 78 15.27 5.85 -1.48
C PHE A 78 15.64 4.87 -0.37
N GLN A 79 16.86 4.38 -0.48
CA GLN A 79 17.79 4.24 0.63
C GLN A 79 17.60 5.38 1.64
N GLY A 80 17.01 5.12 2.81
CA GLY A 80 16.88 6.17 3.83
C GLY A 80 15.93 5.90 4.99
N ASN A 81 16.42 5.17 5.99
CA ASN A 81 16.32 5.55 7.40
C ASN A 81 14.90 5.83 7.97
N THR A 82 14.03 4.82 8.03
CA THR A 82 13.01 4.81 9.10
C THR A 82 13.67 4.27 10.35
N ASN A 83 14.10 5.22 11.18
CA ASN A 83 14.46 5.04 12.57
C ASN A 83 13.23 4.55 13.36
N THR A 84 12.83 3.30 13.18
CA THR A 84 12.16 2.56 14.25
C THR A 84 13.24 2.09 15.20
N ASN A 85 13.52 2.94 16.18
CA ASN A 85 14.10 2.56 17.46
C ASN A 85 13.12 1.61 18.22
N THR A 86 12.70 0.52 17.58
CA THR A 86 12.25 -0.66 18.30
C THR A 86 13.53 -1.42 18.61
N GLY A 87 13.97 -1.33 19.87
CA GLY A 87 15.20 -1.93 20.41
C GLY A 87 15.25 -3.46 20.32
N LEU A 88 15.13 -4.01 19.11
CA LEU A 88 15.27 -5.41 18.78
C LEU A 88 16.75 -5.72 18.81
N LYS A 89 17.24 -6.00 20.01
CA LYS A 89 18.55 -6.61 20.20
C LYS A 89 18.57 -7.97 19.52
N ARG A 90 19.69 -8.31 18.91
CA ARG A 90 19.94 -9.61 18.28
C ARG A 90 19.68 -10.76 19.25
N SER A 91 19.94 -10.55 20.54
CA SER A 91 19.68 -11.52 21.61
C SER A 91 18.19 -11.76 21.89
N GLN A 92 17.31 -10.85 21.49
CA GLN A 92 15.87 -10.93 21.71
C GLN A 92 15.10 -11.46 20.50
N MET A 93 15.78 -11.71 19.38
CA MET A 93 15.15 -12.16 18.15
C MET A 93 15.15 -13.69 18.07
N ASP A 94 13.95 -14.28 18.04
CA ASP A 94 13.77 -15.72 17.92
C ASP A 94 14.09 -16.23 16.50
N ALA A 95 14.29 -17.54 16.32
CA ALA A 95 14.82 -18.12 15.08
C ALA A 95 14.00 -17.76 13.82
N LYS A 96 12.67 -17.70 13.96
CA LYS A 96 11.77 -17.28 12.89
C LYS A 96 11.83 -15.78 12.60
N ALA A 97 11.91 -14.95 13.63
CA ALA A 97 12.05 -13.51 13.45
C ALA A 97 13.39 -13.16 12.78
N LYS A 98 14.45 -13.94 13.08
CA LYS A 98 15.76 -13.83 12.42
C LYS A 98 15.68 -14.16 10.93
N SER A 99 15.03 -15.26 10.54
CA SER A 99 14.92 -15.64 9.13
C SER A 99 14.18 -14.59 8.33
N ASP A 100 13.06 -14.12 8.88
CA ASP A 100 12.21 -13.13 8.23
C ASP A 100 12.98 -11.80 8.11
N PHE A 101 13.70 -11.38 9.17
CA PHE A 101 14.56 -10.20 9.14
C PHE A 101 15.71 -10.29 8.14
N ILE A 102 16.39 -11.43 8.05
CA ILE A 102 17.50 -11.63 7.10
C ILE A 102 16.97 -11.65 5.66
N GLN A 103 15.79 -12.20 5.41
CA GLN A 103 15.16 -12.19 4.10
C GLN A 103 14.78 -10.76 3.67
N THR A 104 14.28 -9.94 4.59
CA THR A 104 13.85 -8.57 4.29
C THR A 104 15.00 -7.57 4.23
N HIS A 105 15.95 -7.64 5.16
CA HIS A 105 16.99 -6.62 5.35
C HIS A 105 18.40 -7.09 4.99
N GLY A 106 18.57 -8.39 4.75
CA GLY A 106 19.87 -8.99 4.51
C GLY A 106 20.66 -9.27 5.80
N GLN A 107 21.55 -10.24 5.71
CA GLN A 107 22.37 -10.68 6.84
C GLN A 107 23.28 -9.56 7.38
N ALA A 108 23.74 -8.66 6.52
CA ALA A 108 24.58 -7.53 6.92
C ALA A 108 23.85 -6.54 7.85
N ALA A 109 22.53 -6.36 7.68
CA ALA A 109 21.72 -5.54 8.58
C ALA A 109 21.53 -6.23 9.94
N TYR A 110 21.32 -7.55 9.94
CA TYR A 110 21.20 -8.34 11.18
C TYR A 110 22.48 -8.28 12.03
N LEU A 111 23.64 -8.27 11.36
CA LEU A 111 24.94 -8.14 12.01
C LEU A 111 25.24 -6.74 12.56
N LYS A 112 24.44 -5.73 12.22
CA LYS A 112 24.53 -4.36 12.77
C LYS A 112 23.58 -4.13 13.95
N LEU A 113 22.63 -5.02 14.19
CA LEU A 113 21.77 -4.96 15.38
C LEU A 113 22.62 -5.13 16.65
N GLU A 114 22.31 -4.34 17.67
CA GLU A 114 22.97 -4.48 18.98
C GLU A 114 22.76 -5.88 19.54
N LYS A 115 23.79 -6.40 20.24
CA LYS A 115 23.66 -7.65 20.98
C LYS A 115 22.69 -7.48 22.15
#